data_AF-A0A3M4ACK3-F1
#
_entry.id   AF-A0A3M4ACK3-F1
#
_cell.length_a   1.000
_cell.length_b   1.000
_cell.length_c   1.000
_cell.angle_alpha   90.00
_cell.angle_beta   90.00
_cell.angle_gamma   90.00
#
_symmetry.space_group_name_H-M   'P 1'
#
loop_
_entity.id
_entity.type
_entity.pdbx_description
1 polymer ?
#
loop_
_entity_poly.entity_id
_entity_poly.type
_entity_poly.pdbx_seq_one_letter_code
_entity_poly.pdbx_strand_id
1 'polypeptide(L)'
;MFNTRLKQELSALREELSSLDQVKESLESEMLCLTLDANDRLYKVVKFATVITDQVNQEQAVAEAASIAYSTSQQTDNSAQRGTTVVTQAVDVMRDLARHMQQAGDGIEALNAQSQVIGSIVKTISGIAEQTNLLALNAAIEAARAGEQGRGFAVVADEVRQLASRTSKATEEIVGVVRQNQDMAREAVALMTDGRLQAEQGLALAAEAGTVIVEIQDGAQKVVSAVGQFANQLST
;
A
#
# COMPACT_ATOMS: atom_id res chain seq x y z
N MET A 1 13.28 -92.26 -27.18
CA MET A 1 13.92 -92.14 -25.85
C MET A 1 15.17 -91.27 -25.87
N PHE A 2 16.16 -91.50 -26.75
CA PHE A 2 17.41 -90.71 -26.79
C PHE A 2 17.20 -89.21 -27.07
N ASN A 3 16.34 -88.87 -28.05
CA ASN A 3 16.05 -87.48 -28.41
C ASN A 3 15.34 -86.70 -27.27
N THR A 4 14.53 -87.40 -26.47
CA THR A 4 13.83 -86.82 -25.32
C THR A 4 14.79 -86.46 -24.19
N ARG A 5 15.81 -87.30 -23.97
CA ARG A 5 16.84 -87.10 -22.94
C ARG A 5 17.78 -85.94 -23.28
N LEU A 6 18.20 -85.85 -24.55
CA LEU A 6 18.98 -84.71 -25.07
C LEU A 6 18.21 -83.38 -24.98
N LYS A 7 16.89 -83.39 -25.21
CA LYS A 7 16.06 -82.20 -25.04
C LYS A 7 15.95 -81.76 -23.58
N GLN A 8 15.90 -82.70 -22.64
CA GLN A 8 15.90 -82.42 -21.20
C GLN A 8 17.26 -81.88 -20.72
N GLU A 9 18.37 -82.42 -21.23
CA GLU A 9 19.70 -81.87 -20.92
C GLU A 9 19.90 -80.48 -21.51
N LEU A 10 19.45 -80.22 -22.75
CA LEU A 10 19.49 -78.89 -23.35
C LEU A 10 18.59 -77.87 -22.63
N SER A 11 17.46 -78.30 -22.07
CA SER A 11 16.61 -77.40 -21.27
C SER A 11 17.26 -77.07 -19.93
N ALA A 12 17.86 -78.07 -19.26
CA ALA A 12 18.58 -77.86 -18.01
C ALA A 12 19.78 -76.92 -18.21
N LEU A 13 20.56 -77.11 -19.27
CA LEU A 13 21.70 -76.25 -19.58
C LEU A 13 21.26 -74.80 -19.91
N ARG A 14 20.09 -74.62 -20.51
CA ARG A 14 19.51 -73.29 -20.79
C ARG A 14 19.03 -72.58 -19.52
N GLU A 15 18.42 -73.31 -18.59
CA GLU A 15 18.07 -72.76 -17.28
C GLU A 15 19.33 -72.37 -16.50
N GLU A 16 20.37 -73.21 -16.56
CA GLU A 16 21.64 -72.94 -15.90
C GLU A 16 22.35 -71.71 -16.51
N LEU A 17 22.38 -71.60 -17.84
CA LEU A 17 22.87 -70.40 -18.56
C LEU A 17 22.06 -69.14 -18.21
N SER A 18 20.73 -69.25 -18.13
CA SER A 18 19.87 -68.11 -17.76
C SER A 18 20.10 -67.66 -16.32
N SER A 19 20.33 -68.59 -15.40
CA SER A 19 20.67 -68.25 -14.02
C SER A 19 22.06 -67.61 -13.92
N LEU A 20 23.00 -68.05 -14.78
CA LEU A 20 24.34 -67.49 -14.88
C LEU A 20 24.31 -66.07 -15.46
N ASP A 21 23.50 -65.82 -16.49
CA ASP A 21 23.31 -64.49 -17.08
C ASP A 21 22.64 -63.53 -16.07
N GLN A 22 21.66 -64.01 -15.30
CA GLN A 22 21.01 -63.21 -14.25
C GLN A 22 21.98 -62.87 -13.10
N VAL A 23 22.81 -63.83 -12.70
CA VAL A 23 23.89 -63.59 -11.73
C VAL A 23 24.93 -62.64 -12.32
N LYS A 24 25.30 -62.79 -13.59
CA LYS A 24 26.21 -61.87 -14.30
C LYS A 24 25.67 -60.44 -14.33
N GLU A 25 24.41 -60.22 -14.69
CA GLU A 25 23.79 -58.87 -14.68
C GLU A 25 23.77 -58.28 -13.26
N SER A 26 23.46 -59.09 -12.24
CA SER A 26 23.52 -58.66 -10.84
C SER A 26 24.95 -58.31 -10.39
N LEU A 27 25.96 -59.01 -10.90
CA LEU A 27 27.38 -58.75 -10.67
C LEU A 27 27.94 -57.58 -11.50
N GLU A 28 27.30 -57.25 -12.63
CA GLU A 28 27.61 -56.05 -13.41
C GLU A 28 27.03 -54.79 -12.74
N SER A 29 25.86 -54.90 -12.09
CA SER A 29 25.26 -53.82 -11.29
C SER A 29 25.99 -53.55 -9.97
N GLU A 30 26.59 -54.58 -9.37
CA GLU A 30 27.47 -54.44 -8.20
C GLU A 30 28.87 -54.88 -8.64
N MET A 31 29.75 -53.96 -9.07
CA MET A 31 31.08 -54.29 -9.63
C MET A 31 31.83 -55.34 -8.78
N LEU A 32 31.64 -56.62 -9.12
CA LEU A 32 32.18 -57.77 -8.39
C LEU A 32 33.23 -58.41 -9.28
N CYS A 33 34.47 -58.45 -8.81
CA CYS A 33 35.53 -59.20 -9.46
C CYS A 33 35.60 -60.60 -8.87
N LEU A 34 35.32 -61.60 -9.71
CA LEU A 34 35.43 -63.01 -9.39
C LEU A 34 36.84 -63.50 -9.80
N THR A 35 37.58 -64.08 -8.86
CA THR A 35 38.88 -64.71 -9.13
C THR A 35 38.74 -66.22 -9.11
N LEU A 36 39.13 -66.85 -10.22
CA LEU A 36 39.15 -68.31 -10.40
C LEU A 36 40.55 -68.85 -10.12
N ASP A 37 40.64 -70.07 -9.60
CA ASP A 37 41.90 -70.77 -9.40
C ASP A 37 42.37 -71.47 -10.69
N ALA A 38 43.50 -72.20 -10.63
CA ALA A 38 44.07 -72.90 -11.79
C ALA A 38 43.18 -74.03 -12.37
N ASN A 39 42.06 -74.37 -11.71
CA ASN A 39 41.11 -75.39 -12.14
C ASN A 39 39.74 -74.78 -12.51
N ASP A 40 39.69 -73.48 -12.84
CA ASP A 40 38.46 -72.72 -13.12
C ASP A 40 37.44 -72.73 -11.97
N ARG A 41 37.89 -72.97 -10.73
CA ARG A 41 37.00 -72.92 -9.56
C ARG A 41 37.04 -71.55 -8.91
N LEU A 42 35.86 -71.00 -8.65
CA LEU A 42 35.70 -69.74 -7.93
C LEU A 42 36.23 -69.88 -6.50
N TYR A 43 37.26 -69.11 -6.16
CA TYR A 43 37.85 -69.14 -4.80
C TYR A 43 37.91 -67.77 -4.13
N LYS A 44 37.68 -66.67 -4.87
CA LYS A 44 37.64 -65.32 -4.30
C LYS A 44 36.62 -64.45 -5.01
N VAL A 45 35.87 -63.69 -4.22
CA VAL A 45 34.92 -62.68 -4.68
C VAL A 45 35.32 -61.35 -4.06
N VAL A 46 35.62 -60.34 -4.88
CA VAL A 46 35.98 -58.99 -4.43
C VAL A 46 34.87 -58.04 -4.84
N LYS A 47 34.17 -57.47 -3.86
CA LYS A 47 33.14 -56.44 -4.07
C LYS A 47 33.82 -55.07 -4.15
N PHE A 48 33.64 -54.37 -5.26
CA PHE A 48 33.96 -52.96 -5.36
C PHE A 48 32.67 -52.17 -5.12
N ALA A 49 32.58 -51.50 -3.98
CA ALA A 49 31.53 -50.52 -3.74
C ALA A 49 32.06 -49.13 -4.13
N THR A 50 31.36 -48.43 -5.01
CA THR A 50 31.56 -46.98 -5.15
C THR A 50 31.11 -46.34 -3.85
N VAL A 51 31.97 -45.53 -3.22
CA VAL A 51 31.58 -44.78 -2.01
C VAL A 51 30.62 -43.67 -2.44
N ILE A 52 29.32 -43.91 -2.28
CA ILE A 52 28.24 -42.96 -2.63
C ILE A 52 27.74 -42.14 -1.42
N THR A 53 28.34 -42.32 -0.24
CA THR A 53 27.94 -41.63 1.00
C THR A 53 27.90 -40.10 0.83
N ASP A 54 28.90 -39.53 0.16
CA ASP A 54 28.96 -38.09 -0.10
C ASP A 54 27.85 -37.62 -1.05
N GLN A 55 27.49 -38.45 -2.04
CA GLN A 55 26.37 -38.20 -2.96
C GLN A 55 25.02 -38.21 -2.24
N VAL A 56 24.77 -39.21 -1.39
CA VAL A 56 23.53 -39.30 -0.60
C VAL A 56 23.42 -38.13 0.37
N ASN A 57 24.51 -37.78 1.06
CA ASN A 57 24.55 -36.62 1.95
C ASN A 57 24.26 -35.31 1.18
N GLN A 58 24.81 -35.18 -0.03
CA GLN A 58 24.57 -34.01 -0.88
C GLN A 58 23.12 -33.94 -1.37
N GLU A 59 22.53 -35.05 -1.82
CA GLU A 59 21.12 -35.11 -2.20
C GLU A 59 20.19 -34.75 -1.05
N GLN A 60 20.48 -35.26 0.15
CA GLN A 60 19.69 -34.95 1.34
C GLN A 60 19.79 -33.46 1.73
N ALA A 61 20.98 -32.87 1.65
CA ALA A 61 21.18 -31.44 1.86
C ALA A 61 20.42 -30.59 0.80
N VAL A 62 20.40 -31.03 -0.45
CA VAL A 62 19.64 -30.36 -1.53
C VAL A 62 18.14 -30.45 -1.28
N ALA A 63 17.62 -31.61 -0.87
CA ALA A 63 16.21 -31.80 -0.55
C ALA A 63 15.77 -30.91 0.62
N GLU A 64 16.60 -30.81 1.66
CA GLU A 64 16.34 -29.97 2.82
C GLU A 64 16.34 -28.47 2.44
N ALA A 65 17.32 -28.04 1.65
CA ALA A 65 17.37 -26.67 1.11
C ALA A 65 16.16 -26.35 0.22
N ALA A 66 15.71 -27.29 -0.61
CA ALA A 66 14.52 -27.14 -1.44
C ALA A 66 13.25 -26.98 -0.59
N SER A 67 13.10 -27.77 0.47
CA SER A 67 11.98 -27.66 1.42
C SER A 67 11.93 -26.28 2.12
N ILE A 68 13.09 -25.78 2.54
CA ILE A 68 13.22 -24.43 3.12
C ILE A 68 12.85 -23.36 2.09
N ALA A 69 13.34 -23.47 0.85
CA ALA A 69 13.01 -22.52 -0.21
C ALA A 69 11.51 -22.51 -0.53
N TYR A 70 10.86 -23.69 -0.57
CA TYR A 70 9.43 -23.82 -0.82
C TYR A 70 8.58 -23.18 0.29
N SER A 71 8.88 -23.48 1.54
CA SER A 71 8.18 -22.90 2.70
C SER A 71 8.37 -21.38 2.80
N THR A 72 9.60 -20.90 2.57
CA THR A 72 9.92 -19.47 2.53
C THR A 72 9.14 -18.77 1.41
N SER A 73 9.07 -19.38 0.23
CA SER A 73 8.35 -18.79 -0.91
C SER A 73 6.84 -18.74 -0.68
N GLN A 74 6.24 -19.77 -0.07
CA GLN A 74 4.85 -19.71 0.37
C GLN A 74 4.60 -18.59 1.39
N GLN A 75 5.52 -18.38 2.34
CA GLN A 75 5.40 -17.30 3.29
C GLN A 75 5.52 -15.92 2.62
N THR A 76 6.39 -15.79 1.62
CA THR A 76 6.52 -14.58 0.80
C THR A 76 5.25 -14.30 0.01
N ASP A 77 4.64 -15.30 -0.64
CA ASP A 77 3.36 -15.14 -1.36
C ASP A 77 2.24 -14.65 -0.43
N ASN A 78 2.08 -15.28 0.74
CA ASN A 78 1.11 -14.84 1.75
C ASN A 78 1.38 -13.40 2.23
N SER A 79 2.65 -13.04 2.42
CA SER A 79 3.04 -11.69 2.85
C SER A 79 2.77 -10.66 1.75
N ALA A 80 3.02 -11.01 0.49
CA ALA A 80 2.72 -10.18 -0.68
C ALA A 80 1.21 -9.96 -0.81
N GLN A 81 0.37 -10.99 -0.70
CA GLN A 81 -1.10 -10.86 -0.73
C GLN A 81 -1.62 -9.92 0.37
N ARG A 82 -1.09 -10.03 1.59
CA ARG A 82 -1.38 -9.09 2.68
C ARG A 82 -0.92 -7.68 2.33
N GLY A 83 0.26 -7.54 1.76
CA GLY A 83 0.80 -6.27 1.26
C GLY A 83 -0.13 -5.61 0.23
N THR A 84 -0.60 -6.37 -0.76
CA THR A 84 -1.55 -5.90 -1.79
C THR A 84 -2.83 -5.37 -1.15
N THR A 85 -3.34 -6.08 -0.14
CA THR A 85 -4.54 -5.65 0.60
C THR A 85 -4.31 -4.31 1.30
N VAL A 86 -3.19 -4.15 2.00
CA VAL A 86 -2.83 -2.91 2.70
C VAL A 86 -2.63 -1.76 1.73
N VAL A 87 -1.95 -1.99 0.60
CA VAL A 87 -1.76 -0.96 -0.44
C VAL A 87 -3.09 -0.54 -1.04
N THR A 88 -3.99 -1.49 -1.32
CA THR A 88 -5.33 -1.18 -1.85
C THR A 88 -6.13 -0.32 -0.86
N GLN A 89 -6.08 -0.65 0.43
CA GLN A 89 -6.69 0.18 1.48
C GLN A 89 -6.06 1.58 1.55
N ALA A 90 -4.74 1.69 1.41
CA ALA A 90 -4.06 2.99 1.40
C ALA A 90 -4.48 3.85 0.20
N VAL A 91 -4.63 3.25 -0.98
CA VAL A 91 -5.16 3.89 -2.19
C VAL A 91 -6.56 4.47 -1.95
N ASP A 92 -7.45 3.69 -1.33
CA ASP A 92 -8.82 4.14 -1.05
C ASP A 92 -8.85 5.27 -0.01
N VAL A 93 -8.04 5.17 1.05
CA VAL A 93 -7.90 6.24 2.06
C VAL A 93 -7.37 7.54 1.41
N MET A 94 -6.40 7.46 0.50
CA MET A 94 -5.87 8.63 -0.20
C MET A 94 -6.92 9.28 -1.12
N ARG A 95 -7.74 8.48 -1.80
CA ARG A 95 -8.86 9.00 -2.62
C ARG A 95 -9.90 9.70 -1.76
N ASP A 96 -10.23 9.11 -0.62
CA ASP A 96 -11.17 9.71 0.33
C ASP A 96 -10.62 11.01 0.91
N LEU A 97 -9.32 11.05 1.24
CA LEU A 97 -8.64 12.25 1.71
C LEU A 97 -8.69 13.36 0.66
N ALA A 98 -8.35 13.08 -0.60
CA ALA A 98 -8.43 14.07 -1.68
C ALA A 98 -9.86 14.64 -1.84
N ARG A 99 -10.88 13.79 -1.71
CA ARG A 99 -12.29 14.22 -1.74
C ARG A 99 -12.65 15.11 -0.55
N HIS A 100 -12.22 14.75 0.66
CA HIS A 100 -12.47 15.55 1.85
C HIS A 100 -11.77 16.92 1.78
N MET A 101 -10.55 16.98 1.23
CA MET A 101 -9.85 18.25 0.99
C MET A 101 -10.62 19.14 0.02
N GLN A 102 -11.16 18.57 -1.07
CA GLN A 102 -12.01 19.32 -2.00
C GLN A 102 -13.26 19.87 -1.30
N GLN A 103 -14.00 19.03 -0.57
CA GLN A 103 -15.21 19.44 0.14
C GLN A 103 -14.94 20.53 1.20
N ALA A 104 -13.82 20.41 1.92
CA ALA A 104 -13.37 21.42 2.87
C ALA A 104 -13.05 22.74 2.16
N GLY A 105 -12.37 22.68 1.00
CA GLY A 105 -12.11 23.83 0.14
C GLY A 105 -13.38 24.56 -0.26
N ASP A 106 -14.36 23.84 -0.80
CA ASP A 106 -15.66 24.39 -1.22
C ASP A 106 -16.39 25.07 -0.04
N GLY A 107 -16.35 24.46 1.15
CA GLY A 107 -16.95 25.03 2.37
C GLY A 107 -16.29 26.33 2.83
N ILE A 108 -14.96 26.43 2.73
CA ILE A 108 -14.22 27.65 3.06
C ILE A 108 -14.43 28.74 2.00
N GLU A 109 -14.54 28.38 0.72
CA GLU A 109 -14.90 29.34 -0.32
C GLU A 109 -16.29 29.95 -0.09
N ALA A 110 -17.26 29.14 0.31
CA ALA A 110 -18.59 29.62 0.71
C ALA A 110 -18.50 30.57 1.92
N LEU A 111 -17.68 30.26 2.92
CA LEU A 111 -17.43 31.13 4.07
C LEU A 111 -16.80 32.48 3.67
N ASN A 112 -15.86 32.46 2.72
CA ASN A 112 -15.24 33.66 2.18
C ASN A 112 -16.27 34.54 1.44
N ALA A 113 -17.13 33.93 0.61
CA ALA A 113 -18.22 34.63 -0.05
C ALA A 113 -19.19 35.26 0.96
N GLN A 114 -19.57 34.53 2.01
CA GLN A 114 -20.42 35.06 3.08
C GLN A 114 -19.75 36.24 3.81
N SER A 115 -18.44 36.16 4.03
CA SER A 115 -17.66 37.24 4.65
C SER A 115 -17.65 38.51 3.78
N GLN A 116 -17.59 38.38 2.45
CA GLN A 116 -17.73 39.52 1.54
C GLN A 116 -19.13 40.17 1.63
N VAL A 117 -20.18 39.36 1.72
CA VAL A 117 -21.55 39.86 1.92
C VAL A 117 -21.65 40.63 3.24
N ILE A 118 -21.11 40.08 4.34
CA ILE A 118 -21.07 40.78 5.63
C ILE A 118 -20.32 42.11 5.51
N GLY A 119 -19.16 42.12 4.84
CA GLY A 119 -18.40 43.35 4.60
C GLY A 119 -19.21 44.43 3.88
N SER A 120 -20.03 44.04 2.89
CA SER A 120 -20.91 44.98 2.19
C SER A 120 -22.02 45.56 3.09
N ILE A 121 -22.64 44.72 3.93
CA ILE A 121 -23.68 45.14 4.88
C ILE A 121 -23.09 46.11 5.90
N VAL A 122 -21.92 45.79 6.46
CA VAL A 122 -21.23 46.62 7.45
C VAL A 122 -20.85 47.98 6.85
N LYS A 123 -20.43 48.02 5.59
CA LYS A 123 -20.19 49.28 4.86
C LYS A 123 -21.46 50.12 4.73
N THR A 124 -22.61 49.50 4.44
CA THR A 124 -23.90 50.20 4.41
C THR A 124 -24.28 50.76 5.79
N ILE A 125 -24.10 49.98 6.86
CA ILE A 125 -24.39 50.43 8.24
C ILE A 125 -23.48 51.61 8.61
N SER A 126 -22.20 51.54 8.27
CA SER A 126 -21.24 52.62 8.49
C SER A 126 -21.68 53.91 7.80
N GLY A 127 -22.14 53.83 6.54
CA GLY A 127 -22.70 54.96 5.81
C GLY A 127 -23.98 55.53 6.44
N ILE A 128 -24.88 54.67 6.94
CA ILE A 128 -26.08 55.09 7.68
C ILE A 128 -25.71 55.83 8.97
N ALA A 129 -24.71 55.33 9.70
CA ALA A 129 -24.22 55.96 10.92
C ALA A 129 -23.61 57.34 10.63
N GLU A 130 -22.80 57.47 9.58
CA GLU A 130 -22.22 58.74 9.16
C GLU A 130 -23.29 59.77 8.74
N GLN A 131 -24.29 59.33 7.97
CA GLN A 131 -25.44 60.17 7.60
C GLN A 131 -26.26 60.59 8.83
N THR A 132 -26.49 59.66 9.77
CA THR A 132 -27.20 59.94 11.03
C THR A 132 -26.43 60.96 11.87
N ASN A 133 -25.10 60.84 11.92
CA ASN A 133 -24.23 61.80 12.61
C ASN A 133 -24.34 63.21 12.00
N LEU A 134 -24.38 63.33 10.67
CA LEU A 134 -24.58 64.61 9.98
C LEU A 134 -25.98 65.19 10.21
N LEU A 135 -27.03 64.35 10.20
CA LEU A 135 -28.40 64.78 10.49
C LEU A 135 -28.53 65.29 11.93
N ALA A 136 -27.94 64.57 12.89
CA ALA A 136 -27.91 64.96 14.30
C ALA A 136 -27.16 66.28 14.51
N LEU A 137 -26.04 66.49 13.80
CA LEU A 137 -25.31 67.76 13.84
C LEU A 137 -26.18 68.93 13.33
N ASN A 138 -26.88 68.76 12.22
CA ASN A 138 -27.78 69.78 11.69
C ASN A 138 -28.93 70.08 12.67
N ALA A 139 -29.49 69.05 13.32
CA ALA A 139 -30.51 69.22 14.35
C ALA A 139 -29.99 69.98 15.58
N ALA A 140 -28.76 69.70 16.02
CA ALA A 140 -28.13 70.42 17.13
C ALA A 140 -27.91 71.91 16.79
N ILE A 141 -27.51 72.22 15.55
CA ILE A 141 -27.36 73.60 15.06
C ILE A 141 -28.71 74.33 15.09
N GLU A 142 -29.77 73.71 14.56
CA GLU A 142 -31.10 74.35 14.53
C GLU A 142 -31.69 74.50 15.93
N ALA A 143 -31.46 73.52 16.83
CA ALA A 143 -31.84 73.60 18.23
C ALA A 143 -31.14 74.77 18.95
N ALA A 144 -29.85 74.99 18.70
CA ALA A 144 -29.12 76.15 19.22
C ALA A 144 -29.70 77.47 18.69
N ARG A 145 -30.14 77.50 17.42
CA ARG A 145 -30.75 78.66 16.78
C ARG A 145 -32.12 79.03 17.37
N ALA A 146 -32.89 78.04 17.83
CA ALA A 146 -34.17 78.21 18.50
C ALA A 146 -34.06 78.72 19.96
N GLY A 147 -32.84 78.86 20.50
CA GLY A 147 -32.59 79.38 21.84
C GLY A 147 -33.20 78.49 22.94
N GLU A 148 -33.85 79.09 23.94
CA GLU A 148 -34.43 78.36 25.07
C GLU A 148 -35.50 77.33 24.66
N GLN A 149 -36.22 77.56 23.56
CA GLN A 149 -37.23 76.62 23.05
C GLN A 149 -36.60 75.35 22.42
N GLY A 150 -35.33 75.42 22.03
CA GLY A 150 -34.60 74.31 21.40
C GLY A 150 -33.82 73.43 22.39
N ARG A 151 -33.78 73.77 23.68
CA ARG A 151 -32.93 73.08 24.68
C ARG A 151 -33.17 71.57 24.75
N GLY A 152 -34.43 71.13 24.73
CA GLY A 152 -34.77 69.69 24.75
C GLY A 152 -34.32 68.97 23.48
N PHE A 153 -34.47 69.62 22.32
CA PHE A 153 -34.02 69.07 21.04
C PHE A 153 -32.49 68.99 20.93
N ALA A 154 -31.76 69.95 21.51
CA ALA A 154 -30.30 69.94 21.52
C ALA A 154 -29.75 68.71 22.25
N VAL A 155 -30.32 68.35 23.41
CA VAL A 155 -29.91 67.15 24.18
C VAL A 155 -30.14 65.87 23.38
N VAL A 156 -31.31 65.75 22.74
CA VAL A 156 -31.62 64.57 21.90
C VAL A 156 -30.69 64.50 20.69
N ALA A 157 -30.39 65.63 20.04
CA ALA A 157 -29.48 65.68 18.91
C ALA A 157 -28.07 65.23 19.29
N ASP A 158 -27.54 65.65 20.45
CA ASP A 158 -26.24 65.21 20.93
C ASP A 158 -26.21 63.71 21.26
N GLU A 159 -27.27 63.15 21.86
CA GLU A 159 -27.37 61.71 22.15
C GLU A 159 -27.39 60.87 20.86
N VAL A 160 -28.17 61.30 19.85
CA VAL A 160 -28.20 60.64 18.53
C VAL A 160 -26.83 60.72 17.86
N ARG A 161 -26.12 61.84 17.99
CA ARG A 161 -24.76 62.01 17.45
C ARG A 161 -23.77 61.04 18.12
N GLN A 162 -23.82 60.91 19.45
CA GLN A 162 -22.99 59.95 20.18
C GLN A 162 -23.31 58.51 19.79
N LEU A 163 -24.59 58.16 19.63
CA LEU A 163 -25.00 56.83 19.19
C LEU A 163 -24.46 56.51 17.79
N ALA A 164 -24.60 57.45 16.85
CA ALA A 164 -24.06 57.32 15.50
C ALA A 164 -22.54 57.11 15.49
N SER A 165 -21.79 57.90 16.28
CA SER A 165 -20.33 57.74 16.45
C SER A 165 -19.96 56.36 17.00
N ARG A 166 -20.69 55.87 18.02
CA ARG A 166 -20.49 54.51 18.56
C ARG A 166 -20.81 53.43 17.54
N THR A 167 -21.85 53.61 16.72
CA THR A 167 -22.17 52.68 15.63
C THR A 167 -21.06 52.65 14.58
N SER A 168 -20.54 53.80 14.14
CA SER A 168 -19.42 53.85 13.19
C SER A 168 -18.19 53.10 13.72
N LYS A 169 -17.81 53.34 14.98
CA LYS A 169 -16.69 52.63 15.61
C LYS A 169 -16.90 51.10 15.66
N ALA A 170 -18.10 50.66 16.03
CA ALA A 170 -18.43 49.24 16.04
C ALA A 170 -18.35 48.63 14.62
N THR A 171 -18.79 49.37 13.59
CA THR A 171 -18.66 48.89 12.20
C THR A 171 -17.20 48.76 11.76
N GLU A 172 -16.31 49.67 12.17
CA GLU A 172 -14.87 49.56 11.89
C GLU A 172 -14.24 48.31 12.52
N GLU A 173 -14.59 48.01 13.77
CA GLU A 173 -14.14 46.79 14.46
C GLU A 173 -14.61 45.53 13.72
N ILE A 174 -15.88 45.50 13.27
CA ILE A 174 -16.42 44.38 12.48
C ILE A 174 -15.70 44.25 11.12
N VAL A 175 -15.37 45.35 10.43
CA VAL A 175 -14.58 45.31 9.19
C VAL A 175 -13.23 44.64 9.43
N GLY A 176 -12.58 44.93 10.56
CA GLY A 176 -11.34 44.26 10.97
C GLY A 176 -11.50 42.74 11.09
N VAL A 177 -12.54 42.29 11.79
CA VAL A 177 -12.85 40.86 11.95
C VAL A 177 -13.17 40.19 10.61
N VAL A 178 -13.97 40.83 9.76
CA VAL A 178 -14.32 40.30 8.42
C VAL A 178 -13.06 40.14 7.56
N ARG A 179 -12.14 41.11 7.60
CA ARG A 179 -10.87 41.02 6.86
C ARG A 179 -10.01 39.87 7.37
N GLN A 180 -9.90 39.71 8.69
CA GLN A 180 -9.16 38.59 9.27
C GLN A 180 -9.75 37.24 8.86
N ASN A 181 -11.08 37.11 8.85
CA ASN A 181 -11.75 35.89 8.39
C ASN A 181 -11.47 35.60 6.91
N GLN A 182 -11.43 36.62 6.05
CA GLN A 182 -11.08 36.47 4.64
C GLN A 182 -9.64 35.99 4.44
N ASP A 183 -8.70 36.55 5.21
CA ASP A 183 -7.30 36.13 5.14
C ASP A 183 -7.12 34.68 5.62
N MET A 184 -7.77 34.31 6.73
CA MET A 184 -7.79 32.92 7.23
C MET A 184 -8.44 31.95 6.23
N ALA A 185 -9.52 32.36 5.56
CA ALA A 185 -10.16 31.53 4.55
C ALA A 185 -9.25 31.28 3.34
N ARG A 186 -8.51 32.30 2.88
CA ARG A 186 -7.53 32.14 1.79
C ARG A 186 -6.40 31.20 2.17
N GLU A 187 -5.87 31.33 3.37
CA GLU A 187 -4.83 30.44 3.89
C GLU A 187 -5.32 28.99 3.98
N ALA A 188 -6.53 28.79 4.50
CA ALA A 188 -7.15 27.47 4.57
C ALA A 188 -7.35 26.84 3.19
N VAL A 189 -7.81 27.59 2.17
CA VAL A 189 -7.93 27.08 0.79
C VAL A 189 -6.57 26.67 0.22
N ALA A 190 -5.51 27.45 0.47
CA ALA A 190 -4.17 27.11 0.04
C ALA A 190 -3.68 25.79 0.69
N LEU A 191 -3.91 25.62 2.00
CA LEU A 191 -3.59 24.37 2.71
C LEU A 191 -4.39 23.17 2.20
N MET A 192 -5.69 23.34 1.91
CA MET A 192 -6.50 22.27 1.34
C MET A 192 -6.02 21.87 -0.06
N THR A 193 -5.56 22.84 -0.85
CA THR A 193 -5.00 22.60 -2.18
C THR A 193 -3.69 21.81 -2.10
N ASP A 194 -2.79 22.19 -1.19
CA ASP A 194 -1.54 21.45 -0.96
C ASP A 194 -1.82 20.03 -0.43
N GLY A 195 -2.73 19.89 0.54
CA GLY A 195 -3.15 18.59 1.07
C GLY A 195 -3.75 17.67 0.01
N ARG A 196 -4.53 18.21 -0.94
CA ARG A 196 -5.02 17.44 -2.10
C ARG A 196 -3.86 16.95 -2.97
N LEU A 197 -2.89 17.80 -3.25
CA LEU A 197 -1.74 17.46 -4.10
C LEU A 197 -0.85 16.39 -3.43
N GLN A 198 -0.67 16.47 -2.11
CA GLN A 198 0.00 15.43 -1.32
C GLN A 198 -0.77 14.10 -1.35
N ALA A 199 -2.10 14.12 -1.26
CA ALA A 199 -2.90 12.91 -1.37
C ALA A 199 -2.79 12.26 -2.77
N GLU A 200 -2.75 13.07 -3.83
CA GLU A 200 -2.52 12.59 -5.21
C GLU A 200 -1.11 11.98 -5.38
N GLN A 201 -0.08 12.57 -4.77
CA GLN A 201 1.27 11.99 -4.74
C GLN A 201 1.29 10.67 -3.95
N GLY A 202 0.61 10.61 -2.80
CA GLY A 202 0.47 9.40 -1.99
C GLY A 202 -0.23 8.27 -2.76
N LEU A 203 -1.22 8.61 -3.58
CA LEU A 203 -1.91 7.66 -4.47
C LEU A 203 -0.95 7.06 -5.51
N ALA A 204 -0.09 7.88 -6.13
CA ALA A 204 0.90 7.42 -7.10
C ALA A 204 1.93 6.48 -6.45
N LEU A 205 2.46 6.84 -5.28
CA LEU A 205 3.41 6.01 -4.53
C LEU A 205 2.78 4.68 -4.09
N ALA A 206 1.52 4.70 -3.66
CA ALA A 206 0.81 3.47 -3.31
C ALA A 206 0.61 2.55 -4.53
N ALA A 207 0.28 3.12 -5.70
CA ALA A 207 0.18 2.34 -6.93
C ALA A 207 1.51 1.69 -7.36
N GLU A 208 2.62 2.43 -7.22
CA GLU A 208 3.96 1.91 -7.47
C GLU A 208 4.30 0.77 -6.50
N ALA A 209 4.05 0.95 -5.19
CA ALA A 209 4.23 -0.09 -4.19
C ALA A 209 3.39 -1.34 -4.50
N GLY A 210 2.16 -1.17 -4.98
CA GLY A 210 1.31 -2.28 -5.42
C GLY A 210 1.91 -3.08 -6.57
N THR A 211 2.56 -2.40 -7.52
CA THR A 211 3.24 -3.04 -8.66
C THR A 211 4.42 -3.89 -8.17
N VAL A 212 5.26 -3.35 -7.28
CA VAL A 212 6.40 -4.07 -6.69
C VAL A 212 5.94 -5.31 -5.92
N ILE A 213 4.82 -5.23 -5.20
CA ILE A 213 4.27 -6.37 -4.46
C ILE A 213 3.83 -7.50 -5.40
N VAL A 214 3.24 -7.16 -6.55
CA VAL A 214 2.88 -8.14 -7.58
C VAL A 214 4.13 -8.83 -8.14
N GLU A 215 5.22 -8.10 -8.35
CA GLU A 215 6.49 -8.68 -8.79
C GLU A 215 7.09 -9.64 -7.74
N ILE A 216 7.02 -9.28 -6.45
CA ILE A 216 7.44 -10.16 -5.35
C ILE A 216 6.60 -11.45 -5.32
N GLN A 217 5.28 -11.31 -5.54
CA GLN A 217 4.37 -12.44 -5.56
C GLN A 217 4.70 -13.41 -6.72
N ASP A 218 4.90 -12.88 -7.92
CA ASP A 218 5.28 -13.67 -9.10
C ASP A 218 6.64 -14.36 -8.90
N GLY A 219 7.62 -13.66 -8.31
CA GLY A 219 8.92 -14.22 -7.94
C GLY A 219 8.80 -15.42 -6.99
N ALA A 220 7.98 -15.29 -5.94
CA ALA A 220 7.72 -16.37 -5.00
C ALA A 220 7.05 -17.59 -5.67
N GLN A 221 6.05 -17.34 -6.53
CA GLN A 221 5.35 -18.40 -7.25
C GLN A 221 6.26 -19.17 -8.23
N LYS A 222 7.21 -18.47 -8.87
CA LYS A 222 8.23 -19.09 -9.71
C LYS A 222 9.14 -20.02 -8.92
N VAL A 223 9.57 -19.63 -7.71
CA VAL A 223 10.39 -20.49 -6.84
C VAL A 223 9.61 -21.73 -6.41
N VAL A 224 8.35 -21.56 -5.98
CA VAL A 224 7.44 -22.68 -5.63
C VAL A 224 7.33 -23.68 -6.79
N SER A 225 7.15 -23.17 -8.02
CA SER A 225 7.04 -23.99 -9.22
C SER A 225 8.34 -24.72 -9.55
N ALA A 226 9.48 -24.04 -9.45
CA ALA A 226 10.80 -24.63 -9.71
C ALA A 226 11.13 -25.76 -8.72
N VAL A 227 10.86 -25.54 -7.42
CA VAL A 227 11.05 -26.57 -6.39
C VAL A 227 10.10 -27.76 -6.59
N GLY A 228 8.84 -27.49 -6.95
CA GLY A 228 7.86 -28.54 -7.24
C GLY A 228 8.25 -29.43 -8.43
N GLN A 229 8.82 -28.86 -9.48
CA GLN A 229 9.36 -29.62 -10.62
C GLN A 229 10.55 -30.49 -10.20
N PHE A 230 11.46 -29.95 -9.38
CA PHE A 230 12.63 -30.67 -8.88
C PHE A 230 12.23 -31.88 -8.02
N ALA A 231 11.26 -31.72 -7.11
CA ALA A 231 10.76 -32.81 -6.27
C ALA A 231 10.13 -33.95 -7.08
N ASN A 232 9.44 -33.64 -8.17
CA ASN A 232 8.85 -34.65 -9.06
C ASN A 232 9.91 -35.40 -9.89
N GLN A 233 11.01 -34.74 -10.28
CA GLN A 233 12.10 -35.41 -11.01
C GLN A 233 12.87 -36.43 -10.15
N LEU A 234 13.03 -36.18 -8.85
CA LEU A 234 13.66 -37.13 -7.91
C LEU A 234 12.79 -38.35 -7.57
N SER A 235 11.48 -38.27 -7.84
CA SER A 235 10.53 -39.37 -7.56
C SER A 235 10.34 -40.33 -8.75
N THR A 236 11.06 -40.13 -9.86
CA THR A 236 11.00 -40.95 -11.09
C THR A 236 12.33 -41.64 -11.32
#